data_AF-A0A1S1MYX6-F1
#
_entry.id   AF-A0A1S1MYX6-F1
#
_cell.length_a   1.000
_cell.length_b   1.000
_cell.length_c   1.000
_cell.angle_alpha   90.00
_cell.angle_beta   90.00
_cell.angle_gamma   90.00
#
_symmetry.space_group_name_H-M   'P 1'
#
loop_
_entity.id
_entity.type
_entity.pdbx_description
1 polymer ?
#
loop_
_entity_poly.entity_id
_entity_poly.type
_entity_poly.pdbx_seq_one_letter_code
_entity_poly.pdbx_strand_id
1 'polypeptide(L)'
;MTLARLYVLAGVNGAGKSSVGGAAIRDFGGDYYNPDEAARALMAANPGLDQVRANSMAWQQGKRLLERAIGEHLDFAFETTLGGTTILRLLTEAAAAGIEVRVWYVGLASADAHIQRVRQRVRAGGHDIPESTIRRRYRHSRLNLVQLLPVLTELRVYDNSADADPAAGQAPHPVLVLHVKRGEIVGPPDLSATPEWAKPIVAAALAVAN
;
A
#
# COMPACT_ATOMS: atom_id res chain seq x y z
N MET A 1 -1.21 -8.48 27.58
CA MET A 1 -0.30 -7.74 26.67
C MET A 1 -1.04 -7.51 25.37
N THR A 2 -0.98 -6.32 24.79
CA THR A 2 -1.54 -6.02 23.46
C THR A 2 -0.70 -6.71 22.40
N LEU A 3 -1.34 -7.38 21.44
CA LEU A 3 -0.64 -7.97 20.28
C LEU A 3 0.01 -6.86 19.45
N ALA A 4 1.23 -7.12 18.98
CA ALA A 4 1.94 -6.26 18.04
C ALA A 4 1.19 -6.17 16.71
N ARG A 5 1.30 -5.03 16.02
CA ARG A 5 0.52 -4.72 14.82
C ARG A 5 1.36 -4.14 13.71
N LEU A 6 1.25 -4.72 12.52
CA LEU A 6 1.78 -4.14 11.29
C LEU A 6 0.66 -3.46 10.51
N TYR A 7 0.78 -2.16 10.30
CA TYR A 7 -0.13 -1.37 9.47
C TYR A 7 0.50 -1.12 8.10
N VAL A 8 -0.08 -1.71 7.07
CA VAL A 8 0.51 -1.71 5.73
C VAL A 8 -0.35 -0.88 4.79
N LEU A 9 0.17 0.27 4.37
CA LEU A 9 -0.41 1.05 3.29
C LEU A 9 0.12 0.51 1.95
N ALA A 10 -0.71 -0.27 1.25
CA ALA A 10 -0.34 -0.99 0.04
C ALA A 10 -1.01 -0.41 -1.22
N GLY A 11 -0.36 -0.55 -2.37
CA GLY A 11 -0.88 -0.06 -3.65
C GLY A 11 0.20 0.48 -4.58
N VAL A 12 -0.05 0.41 -5.89
CA VAL A 12 0.92 0.80 -6.92
C VAL A 12 1.20 2.31 -6.84
N ASN A 13 2.31 2.76 -7.44
CA ASN A 13 2.60 4.19 -7.57
C ASN A 13 1.43 4.93 -8.24
N GLY A 14 1.13 6.14 -7.78
CA GLY A 14 -0.03 6.91 -8.24
C GLY A 14 -1.38 6.50 -7.62
N ALA A 15 -1.46 5.43 -6.83
CA ALA A 15 -2.73 5.00 -6.20
C ALA A 15 -3.35 6.02 -5.23
N GLY A 16 -2.54 6.90 -4.62
CA GLY A 16 -2.98 7.82 -3.57
C GLY A 16 -2.82 7.29 -2.14
N LYS A 17 -1.92 6.30 -1.90
CA LYS A 17 -1.64 5.75 -0.56
C LYS A 17 -1.36 6.82 0.49
N SER A 18 -0.46 7.76 0.20
CA SER A 18 -0.08 8.81 1.15
C SER A 18 -1.20 9.82 1.37
N SER A 19 -1.95 10.18 0.32
CA SER A 19 -3.06 11.14 0.40
C SER A 19 -4.30 10.58 1.09
N VAL A 20 -4.51 9.27 1.04
CA VAL A 20 -5.68 8.60 1.65
C VAL A 20 -5.30 7.98 2.99
N GLY A 21 -4.41 6.99 2.97
CA GLY A 21 -4.01 6.25 4.17
C GLY A 21 -3.00 7.00 5.02
N GLY A 22 -1.98 7.60 4.40
CA GLY A 22 -0.92 8.30 5.13
C GLY A 22 -1.42 9.54 5.88
N ALA A 23 -2.29 10.33 5.24
CA ALA A 23 -2.96 11.47 5.87
C ALA A 23 -3.82 11.03 7.07
N ALA A 24 -4.65 10.00 6.90
CA ALA A 24 -5.46 9.47 7.99
C ALA A 24 -4.62 8.99 9.19
N ILE A 25 -3.51 8.26 8.95
CA ILE A 25 -2.61 7.82 10.03
C ILE A 25 -2.09 9.02 10.83
N ARG A 26 -1.65 10.08 10.13
CA ARG A 26 -1.10 11.29 10.75
C ARG A 26 -2.17 12.11 11.48
N ASP A 27 -3.37 12.21 10.94
CA ASP A 27 -4.49 12.91 11.58
C ASP A 27 -4.89 12.28 12.92
N PHE A 28 -4.72 10.96 13.06
CA PHE A 28 -4.90 10.24 14.33
C PHE A 28 -3.66 10.24 15.23
N GLY A 29 -2.64 11.05 14.92
CA GLY A 29 -1.41 11.19 15.71
C GLY A 29 -0.40 10.05 15.58
N GLY A 30 -0.59 9.17 14.59
CA GLY A 30 0.36 8.11 14.25
C GLY A 30 1.45 8.58 13.30
N ASP A 31 2.48 7.75 13.12
CA ASP A 31 3.50 7.91 12.09
C ASP A 31 3.63 6.62 11.28
N TYR A 32 4.16 6.73 10.06
CA TYR A 32 4.42 5.59 9.19
C TYR A 32 5.66 5.82 8.32
N TYR A 33 6.36 4.73 8.03
CA TYR A 33 7.52 4.78 7.15
C TYR A 33 7.11 4.90 5.68
N ASN A 34 7.43 6.03 5.06
CA ASN A 34 7.26 6.27 3.63
C ASN A 34 8.61 6.19 2.89
N PRO A 35 8.84 5.19 2.01
CA PRO A 35 10.08 5.08 1.26
C PRO A 35 10.40 6.28 0.36
N ASP A 36 9.39 6.96 -0.21
CA ASP A 36 9.58 8.13 -1.07
C ASP A 36 10.04 9.35 -0.24
N GLU A 37 9.51 9.51 0.99
CA GLU A 37 9.96 10.57 1.92
C GLU A 37 11.38 10.28 2.44
N ALA A 38 11.68 9.03 2.79
CA ALA A 38 13.01 8.63 3.22
C ALA A 38 14.07 8.80 2.11
N ALA A 39 13.75 8.45 0.86
CA ALA A 39 14.65 8.69 -0.27
C ALA A 39 14.93 10.18 -0.48
N ARG A 40 13.90 11.04 -0.34
CA ARG A 40 14.06 12.50 -0.42
C ARG A 40 14.96 13.04 0.68
N ALA A 41 14.77 12.58 1.92
CA ALA A 41 15.62 12.97 3.05
C ALA A 41 17.08 12.53 2.84
N LEU A 42 17.32 11.33 2.30
CA LEU A 42 18.66 10.84 1.98
C LEU A 42 19.36 11.71 0.93
N MET A 43 18.67 12.10 -0.14
CA MET A 43 19.24 12.99 -1.16
C MET A 43 19.51 14.39 -0.61
N ALA A 44 18.61 14.93 0.22
CA ALA A 44 18.80 16.24 0.85
C ALA A 44 20.03 16.27 1.78
N ALA A 45 20.27 15.19 2.51
CA ALA A 45 21.43 15.05 3.41
C ALA A 45 22.75 14.72 2.67
N ASN A 46 22.69 14.22 1.44
CA ASN A 46 23.85 13.75 0.68
C ASN A 46 23.85 14.34 -0.74
N PRO A 47 24.34 15.59 -0.92
CA PRO A 47 24.47 16.20 -2.23
C PRO A 47 25.29 15.30 -3.17
N GLY A 48 24.69 14.89 -4.29
CA GLY A 48 25.31 13.97 -5.28
C GLY A 48 24.83 12.53 -5.22
N LEU A 49 24.00 12.16 -4.23
CA LEU A 49 23.33 10.85 -4.23
C LEU A 49 22.26 10.80 -5.32
N ASP A 50 22.41 9.87 -6.27
CA ASP A 50 21.40 9.68 -7.30
C ASP A 50 20.10 9.04 -6.74
N GLN A 51 19.00 9.29 -7.42
CA GLN A 51 17.67 8.85 -7.01
C GLN A 51 17.54 7.32 -6.92
N VAL A 52 18.22 6.56 -7.79
CA VAL A 52 18.14 5.09 -7.81
C VAL A 52 18.78 4.53 -6.55
N ARG A 53 19.95 5.05 -6.17
CA ARG A 53 20.64 4.70 -4.92
C ARG A 53 19.83 5.14 -3.72
N ALA A 54 19.28 6.36 -3.71
CA ALA A 54 18.43 6.84 -2.62
C ALA A 54 17.19 5.95 -2.41
N ASN A 55 16.51 5.56 -3.50
CA ASN A 55 15.37 4.64 -3.45
C ASN A 55 15.77 3.25 -2.91
N SER A 56 16.92 2.73 -3.35
CA SER A 56 17.44 1.45 -2.87
C SER A 56 17.76 1.49 -1.36
N MET A 57 18.45 2.55 -0.91
CA MET A 57 18.78 2.75 0.50
C MET A 57 17.55 2.90 1.38
N ALA A 58 16.57 3.70 0.95
CA ALA A 58 15.28 3.84 1.63
C ALA A 58 14.53 2.50 1.71
N TRP A 59 14.47 1.75 0.60
CA TRP A 59 13.84 0.43 0.61
C TRP A 59 14.52 -0.54 1.59
N GLN A 60 15.86 -0.57 1.63
CA GLN A 60 16.62 -1.39 2.57
C GLN A 60 16.39 -0.96 4.03
N GLN A 61 16.31 0.34 4.30
CA GLN A 61 15.97 0.85 5.62
C GLN A 61 14.58 0.41 6.06
N GLY A 62 13.55 0.60 5.22
CA GLY A 62 12.20 0.15 5.51
C GLY A 62 12.11 -1.37 5.76
N LYS A 63 12.84 -2.16 4.96
CA LYS A 63 12.96 -3.61 5.17
C LYS A 63 13.57 -3.94 6.53
N ARG A 64 14.68 -3.30 6.92
CA ARG A 64 15.31 -3.52 8.24
C ARG A 64 14.37 -3.15 9.39
N LEU A 65 13.62 -2.06 9.27
CA LEU A 65 12.64 -1.65 10.27
C LEU A 65 11.51 -2.66 10.41
N LEU A 66 11.01 -3.20 9.29
CA LEU A 66 10.02 -4.29 9.31
C LEU A 66 10.58 -5.56 9.95
N GLU A 67 11.79 -5.99 9.57
CA GLU A 67 12.44 -7.17 10.17
C GLU A 67 12.64 -6.99 11.68
N ARG A 68 13.03 -5.79 12.12
CA ARG A 68 13.12 -5.45 13.53
C ARG A 68 11.77 -5.52 14.23
N ALA A 69 10.72 -4.93 13.64
CA ALA A 69 9.38 -4.96 14.21
C ALA A 69 8.85 -6.39 14.37
N ILE A 70 9.19 -7.27 13.43
CA ILE A 70 8.86 -8.70 13.51
C ILE A 70 9.64 -9.37 14.65
N GLY A 71 10.97 -9.21 14.69
CA GLY A 71 11.82 -9.87 15.69
C GLY A 71 11.61 -9.38 17.13
N GLU A 72 11.25 -8.11 17.30
CA GLU A 72 11.02 -7.48 18.61
C GLU A 72 9.53 -7.39 18.98
N HIS A 73 8.61 -7.90 18.15
CA HIS A 73 7.16 -7.77 18.32
C HIS A 73 6.71 -6.32 18.58
N LEU A 74 7.11 -5.41 17.70
CA LEU A 74 6.76 -3.99 17.78
C LEU A 74 5.66 -3.62 16.79
N ASP A 75 4.92 -2.56 17.12
CA ASP A 75 4.02 -1.92 16.18
C ASP A 75 4.84 -1.21 15.09
N PHE A 76 4.44 -1.35 13.83
CA PHE A 76 5.08 -0.67 12.72
C PHE A 76 4.10 -0.37 11.59
N ALA A 77 4.07 0.89 11.14
CA ALA A 77 3.29 1.31 9.99
C ALA A 77 4.21 1.68 8.83
N PHE A 78 3.90 1.24 7.61
CA PHE A 78 4.73 1.57 6.45
C PHE A 78 3.97 1.50 5.12
N GLU A 79 4.51 2.21 4.13
CA GLU A 79 4.05 2.16 2.75
C GLU A 79 4.81 1.14 1.90
N THR A 80 4.09 0.46 1.01
CA THR A 80 4.67 -0.45 0.03
C THR A 80 3.87 -0.48 -1.27
N THR A 81 4.54 -0.80 -2.37
CA THR A 81 3.82 -1.13 -3.63
C THR A 81 3.23 -2.54 -3.61
N LEU A 82 3.69 -3.38 -2.68
CA LEU A 82 3.41 -4.82 -2.64
C LEU A 82 3.76 -5.55 -3.96
N GLY A 83 4.55 -4.95 -4.85
CA GLY A 83 4.82 -5.47 -6.20
C GLY A 83 5.97 -6.48 -6.30
N GLY A 84 6.65 -6.77 -5.19
CA GLY A 84 7.71 -7.78 -5.08
C GLY A 84 7.41 -8.78 -3.97
N THR A 85 8.17 -9.87 -3.91
CA THR A 85 7.89 -11.01 -3.01
C THR A 85 8.46 -10.85 -1.60
N THR A 86 9.44 -9.96 -1.39
CA THR A 86 10.07 -9.79 -0.07
C THR A 86 9.09 -9.34 1.01
N ILE A 87 8.28 -8.31 0.72
CA ILE A 87 7.31 -7.79 1.69
C ILE A 87 6.17 -8.79 1.90
N LEU A 88 5.73 -9.48 0.85
CA LEU A 88 4.79 -10.61 0.96
C LEU A 88 5.31 -11.65 1.97
N ARG A 89 6.54 -12.15 1.77
CA ARG A 89 7.16 -13.15 2.66
C ARG A 89 7.25 -12.65 4.11
N LEU A 90 7.75 -11.44 4.33
CA LEU A 90 7.91 -10.88 5.68
C LEU A 90 6.56 -10.71 6.39
N LEU A 91 5.51 -10.29 5.69
CA LEU A 91 4.18 -10.17 6.27
C LEU A 91 3.56 -11.54 6.58
N THR A 92 3.78 -12.55 5.74
CA THR A 92 3.39 -13.94 6.04
C THR A 92 4.10 -14.47 7.28
N GLU A 93 5.41 -14.23 7.40
CA GLU A 93 6.21 -14.60 8.58
C GLU A 93 5.74 -13.88 9.85
N ALA A 94 5.43 -12.58 9.75
CA ALA A 94 4.88 -11.81 10.85
C ALA A 94 3.56 -12.40 11.38
N ALA A 95 2.63 -12.72 10.46
CA ALA A 95 1.37 -13.33 10.81
C ALA A 95 1.56 -14.71 11.48
N ALA A 96 2.48 -15.54 10.95
CA ALA A 96 2.83 -16.82 11.57
C ALA A 96 3.46 -16.68 12.97
N ALA A 97 4.14 -15.56 13.23
CA ALA A 97 4.67 -15.19 14.55
C ALA A 97 3.61 -14.57 15.49
N GLY A 98 2.34 -14.53 15.10
CA GLY A 98 1.24 -14.01 15.93
C GLY A 98 1.10 -12.49 15.94
N ILE A 99 1.75 -11.79 15.00
CA ILE A 99 1.62 -10.34 14.83
C ILE A 99 0.38 -10.04 13.98
N GLU A 100 -0.45 -9.07 14.40
CA GLU A 100 -1.62 -8.68 13.60
C GLU A 100 -1.17 -7.92 12.35
N VAL A 101 -1.41 -8.49 11.17
CA VAL A 101 -1.15 -7.80 9.89
C VAL A 101 -2.44 -7.15 9.38
N ARG A 102 -2.42 -5.83 9.26
CA ARG A 102 -3.55 -5.00 8.83
C ARG A 102 -3.17 -4.23 7.57
N VAL A 103 -3.86 -4.49 6.47
CA VAL A 103 -3.55 -3.90 5.17
C VAL A 103 -4.64 -2.93 4.74
N TRP A 104 -4.25 -1.72 4.35
CA TRP A 104 -5.08 -0.84 3.54
C TRP A 104 -4.52 -0.81 2.13
N TYR A 105 -5.25 -1.39 1.19
CA TYR A 105 -4.88 -1.46 -0.21
C TYR A 105 -5.62 -0.39 -1.00
N VAL A 106 -4.90 0.44 -1.74
CA VAL A 106 -5.49 1.45 -2.62
C VAL A 106 -5.16 1.10 -4.08
N GLY A 107 -6.18 0.99 -4.92
CA GLY A 107 -6.07 0.69 -6.34
C GLY A 107 -6.79 1.69 -7.24
N LEU A 108 -6.49 1.60 -8.53
CA LEU A 108 -7.15 2.37 -9.60
C LEU A 108 -7.67 1.41 -10.68
N ALA A 109 -8.56 1.93 -11.52
CA ALA A 109 -9.23 1.21 -12.60
C ALA A 109 -8.27 0.49 -13.57
N SER A 110 -7.08 1.03 -13.80
CA SER A 110 -6.13 0.47 -14.76
C SER A 110 -4.68 0.85 -14.45
N ALA A 111 -3.74 0.09 -15.04
CA ALA A 111 -2.32 0.48 -15.03
C ALA A 111 -2.09 1.84 -15.71
N ASP A 112 -2.89 2.18 -16.71
CA ASP A 112 -2.79 3.47 -17.42
C ASP A 112 -3.20 4.63 -16.51
N ALA A 113 -4.22 4.46 -15.66
CA ALA A 113 -4.58 5.45 -14.65
C ALA A 113 -3.43 5.70 -13.66
N HIS A 114 -2.70 4.66 -13.25
CA HIS A 114 -1.49 4.80 -12.44
C HIS A 114 -0.40 5.58 -13.19
N ILE A 115 -0.15 5.25 -14.46
CA ILE A 115 0.83 5.93 -15.31
C ILE A 115 0.47 7.41 -15.47
N GLN A 116 -0.79 7.73 -15.74
CA GLN A 116 -1.27 9.11 -15.88
C GLN A 116 -1.02 9.92 -14.60
N ARG A 117 -1.38 9.39 -13.43
CA ARG A 117 -1.13 10.07 -12.14
C ARG A 117 0.35 10.24 -11.83
N VAL A 118 1.19 9.24 -12.16
CA VAL A 118 2.65 9.38 -12.04
C VAL A 118 3.17 10.48 -12.95
N ARG A 119 2.75 10.52 -14.23
CA ARG A 119 3.14 11.58 -15.17
C ARG A 119 2.71 12.98 -14.70
N GLN A 120 1.50 13.12 -14.17
CA GLN A 120 1.04 14.39 -13.58
C GLN A 120 1.93 14.82 -12.42
N ARG A 121 2.27 13.91 -11.51
CA ARG A 121 3.19 14.17 -10.39
C ARG A 121 4.59 14.55 -10.86
N VAL A 122 5.10 13.93 -11.93
CA VAL A 122 6.39 14.28 -12.55
C VAL A 122 6.38 15.70 -13.10
N ARG A 123 5.29 16.11 -13.77
CA ARG A 123 5.11 17.50 -14.24
C ARG A 123 5.11 18.51 -13.08
N ALA A 124 4.68 18.09 -11.89
CA ALA A 124 4.72 18.89 -10.66
C ALA A 124 6.06 18.76 -9.88
N GLY A 125 7.12 18.23 -10.49
CA GLY A 125 8.46 18.11 -9.88
C GLY A 125 8.73 16.80 -9.12
N GLY A 126 7.84 15.81 -9.24
CA GLY A 126 8.07 14.47 -8.69
C GLY A 126 9.00 13.60 -9.55
N HIS A 127 9.37 12.43 -9.02
CA HIS A 127 10.21 11.46 -9.73
C HIS A 127 9.39 10.54 -10.66
N ASP A 128 9.97 10.27 -11.84
CA ASP A 128 9.44 9.38 -12.86
C ASP A 128 9.64 7.91 -12.51
N ILE A 129 8.73 7.05 -12.98
CA ILE A 129 8.81 5.60 -12.80
C ILE A 129 8.51 4.95 -14.14
N PRO A 130 9.39 4.06 -14.65
CA PRO A 130 9.16 3.42 -15.94
C PRO A 130 7.79 2.74 -16.01
N GLU A 131 7.06 2.95 -17.10
CA GLU A 131 5.72 2.38 -17.28
C GLU A 131 5.70 0.85 -17.18
N SER A 132 6.72 0.19 -17.71
CA SER A 132 6.90 -1.26 -17.60
C SER A 132 6.98 -1.71 -16.13
N THR A 133 7.58 -0.90 -15.27
CA THR A 133 7.62 -1.14 -13.82
C THR A 133 6.25 -0.94 -13.18
N ILE A 134 5.49 0.09 -13.58
CA ILE A 134 4.13 0.33 -13.08
C ILE A 134 3.20 -0.82 -13.50
N ARG A 135 3.22 -1.24 -14.76
CA ARG A 135 2.41 -2.37 -15.26
C ARG A 135 2.73 -3.68 -14.55
N ARG A 136 4.02 -3.98 -14.35
CA ARG A 136 4.47 -5.14 -13.57
C ARG A 136 3.95 -5.09 -12.14
N ARG A 137 4.12 -3.94 -11.45
CA ARG A 137 3.64 -3.73 -10.08
C ARG A 137 2.11 -3.85 -10.01
N TYR A 138 1.37 -3.32 -10.97
CA TYR A 138 -0.09 -3.44 -11.06
C TYR A 138 -0.54 -4.89 -11.02
N ARG A 139 0.07 -5.76 -11.84
CA ARG A 139 -0.22 -7.20 -11.82
C ARG A 139 0.19 -7.85 -10.49
N HIS A 140 1.45 -7.71 -10.09
CA HIS A 140 2.01 -8.45 -8.95
C HIS A 140 1.44 -8.00 -7.61
N SER A 141 1.16 -6.72 -7.44
CA SER A 141 0.61 -6.15 -6.20
C SER A 141 -0.71 -6.82 -5.81
N ARG A 142 -1.62 -7.02 -6.79
CA ARG A 142 -2.89 -7.72 -6.55
C ARG A 142 -2.71 -9.21 -6.28
N LEU A 143 -1.84 -9.88 -7.04
CA LEU A 143 -1.54 -11.30 -6.83
C LEU A 143 -0.95 -11.55 -5.44
N ASN A 144 -0.08 -10.66 -4.97
CA ASN A 144 0.51 -10.75 -3.65
C ASN A 144 -0.52 -10.44 -2.55
N LEU A 145 -1.45 -9.51 -2.80
CA LEU A 145 -2.55 -9.25 -1.86
C LEU A 145 -3.46 -10.48 -1.71
N VAL A 146 -3.83 -11.13 -2.82
CA VAL A 146 -4.62 -12.37 -2.80
C VAL A 146 -3.89 -13.48 -2.02
N GLN A 147 -2.57 -13.61 -2.19
CA GLN A 147 -1.77 -14.57 -1.42
C GLN A 147 -1.70 -14.25 0.09
N LEU A 148 -1.71 -12.97 0.47
CA LEU A 148 -1.72 -12.57 1.88
C LEU A 148 -3.08 -12.79 2.55
N LEU A 149 -4.17 -12.73 1.79
CA LEU A 149 -5.53 -12.66 2.32
C LEU A 149 -5.83 -13.65 3.45
N PRO A 150 -5.44 -14.94 3.39
CA PRO A 150 -5.72 -15.91 4.45
C PRO A 150 -5.05 -15.61 5.80
N VAL A 151 -3.97 -14.84 5.81
CA VAL A 151 -3.17 -14.55 7.02
C VAL A 151 -3.38 -13.13 7.55
N LEU A 152 -4.20 -12.32 6.88
CA LEU A 152 -4.48 -10.94 7.32
C LEU A 152 -5.44 -10.92 8.51
N THR A 153 -5.11 -10.12 9.52
CA THR A 153 -6.06 -9.78 10.57
C THR A 153 -7.15 -8.84 10.05
N GLU A 154 -6.77 -7.92 9.16
CA GLU A 154 -7.69 -6.97 8.55
C GLU A 154 -7.20 -6.57 7.16
N LEU A 155 -8.13 -6.47 6.21
CA LEU A 155 -7.92 -5.93 4.88
C LEU A 155 -9.00 -4.89 4.59
N ARG A 156 -8.59 -3.68 4.19
CA ARG A 156 -9.47 -2.71 3.54
C ARG A 156 -8.97 -2.42 2.14
N VAL A 157 -9.84 -2.53 1.15
CA VAL A 157 -9.55 -2.24 -0.25
C VAL A 157 -10.34 -1.00 -0.66
N TYR A 158 -9.64 -0.01 -1.18
CA TYR A 158 -10.22 1.23 -1.66
C TYR A 158 -9.98 1.39 -3.16
N ASP A 159 -11.03 1.74 -3.88
CA ASP A 159 -10.93 2.29 -5.23
C ASP A 159 -10.74 3.79 -5.12
N ASN A 160 -9.68 4.30 -5.74
CA ASN A 160 -9.43 5.73 -5.79
C ASN A 160 -9.42 6.22 -7.24
N SER A 161 -10.23 5.62 -8.11
CA SER A 161 -10.21 5.86 -9.56
C SER A 161 -10.89 7.17 -9.96
N ALA A 162 -11.80 7.68 -9.13
CA ALA A 162 -12.44 8.98 -9.36
C ALA A 162 -11.37 10.06 -9.55
N ASP A 163 -11.60 10.95 -10.52
CA ASP A 163 -10.72 12.09 -10.73
C ASP A 163 -10.73 12.98 -9.48
N ALA A 164 -9.54 13.42 -9.11
CA ALA A 164 -9.32 14.34 -8.01
C ALA A 164 -8.24 15.31 -8.43
N ASP A 165 -8.48 16.59 -8.16
CA ASP A 165 -7.49 17.65 -8.30
C ASP A 165 -7.31 18.32 -6.93
N PRO A 166 -6.42 17.79 -6.08
CA PRO A 166 -6.15 18.39 -4.77
C PRO A 166 -5.63 19.83 -4.87
N ALA A 167 -4.96 20.19 -5.98
CA ALA A 167 -4.47 21.54 -6.20
C ALA A 167 -5.62 22.52 -6.51
N ALA A 168 -6.72 22.04 -7.09
CA ALA A 168 -7.97 22.77 -7.25
C ALA A 168 -8.95 22.61 -6.07
N GLY A 169 -8.52 22.01 -4.95
CA GLY A 169 -9.36 21.79 -3.76
C GLY A 169 -10.31 20.60 -3.86
N GLN A 170 -10.19 19.77 -4.89
CA GLN A 170 -10.96 18.53 -5.04
C GLN A 170 -10.17 17.37 -4.43
N ALA A 171 -10.49 17.05 -3.17
CA ALA A 171 -9.88 15.93 -2.46
C ALA A 171 -10.22 14.58 -3.13
N PRO A 172 -9.32 13.59 -3.08
CA PRO A 172 -9.66 12.23 -3.50
C PRO A 172 -10.78 11.66 -2.62
N HIS A 173 -11.77 11.04 -3.27
CA HIS A 173 -12.87 10.36 -2.60
C HIS A 173 -12.73 8.84 -2.81
N PRO A 174 -11.87 8.17 -2.03
CA PRO A 174 -11.69 6.73 -2.13
C PRO A 174 -12.96 5.99 -1.68
N VAL A 175 -13.44 5.06 -2.51
CA VAL A 175 -14.62 4.24 -2.25
C VAL A 175 -14.18 2.91 -1.65
N LEU A 176 -14.77 2.52 -0.51
CA LEU A 176 -14.52 1.21 0.08
C LEU A 176 -15.11 0.11 -0.82
N VAL A 177 -14.25 -0.78 -1.31
CA VAL A 177 -14.62 -1.91 -2.18
C VAL A 177 -14.75 -3.20 -1.40
N LEU A 178 -13.90 -3.40 -0.39
CA LEU A 178 -13.88 -4.62 0.41
C LEU A 178 -13.29 -4.31 1.79
N HIS A 179 -13.92 -4.86 2.82
CA HIS A 179 -13.40 -4.87 4.19
C HIS A 179 -13.53 -6.30 4.73
N VAL A 180 -12.39 -6.94 4.96
CA VAL A 180 -12.29 -8.24 5.61
C VAL A 180 -11.68 -8.05 6.99
N LYS A 181 -12.24 -8.71 8.01
CA LYS A 181 -11.71 -8.74 9.37
C LYS A 181 -11.74 -10.17 9.88
N ARG A 182 -10.57 -10.71 10.22
CA ARG A 182 -10.42 -12.09 10.72
C ARG A 182 -11.14 -13.14 9.86
N GLY A 183 -10.97 -13.03 8.54
CA GLY A 183 -11.59 -13.93 7.56
C GLY A 183 -13.01 -13.55 7.13
N GLU A 184 -13.72 -12.71 7.88
CA GLU A 184 -15.10 -12.34 7.57
C GLU A 184 -15.17 -11.05 6.73
N ILE A 185 -16.02 -11.05 5.71
CA ILE A 185 -16.36 -9.82 4.98
C ILE A 185 -17.33 -9.01 5.84
N VAL A 186 -16.87 -7.84 6.28
CA VAL A 186 -17.64 -6.92 7.14
C VAL A 186 -18.12 -5.67 6.40
N GLY A 187 -17.77 -5.52 5.12
CA GLY A 187 -18.29 -4.45 4.27
C GLY A 187 -17.62 -4.36 2.89
N PRO A 188 -18.10 -3.48 2.01
CA PRO A 188 -19.41 -2.80 2.10
C PRO A 188 -20.57 -3.82 2.06
N PRO A 189 -21.81 -3.43 2.44
CA PRO A 189 -22.96 -4.34 2.45
C PRO A 189 -23.35 -4.86 1.06
N ASP A 190 -22.97 -4.13 0.00
CA ASP A 190 -23.20 -4.51 -1.38
C ASP A 190 -21.86 -4.57 -2.14
N LEU A 191 -21.55 -5.75 -2.68
CA LEU A 191 -20.35 -6.00 -3.48
C LEU A 191 -20.65 -5.99 -5.00
N SER A 192 -21.89 -5.77 -5.42
CA SER A 192 -22.30 -5.78 -6.83
C SER A 192 -21.61 -4.68 -7.66
N ALA A 193 -21.27 -3.56 -7.01
CA ALA A 193 -20.55 -2.43 -7.60
C ALA A 193 -19.01 -2.60 -7.59
N THR A 194 -18.49 -3.81 -7.34
CA THR A 194 -17.04 -4.07 -7.32
C THR A 194 -16.41 -3.73 -8.69
N PRO A 195 -15.43 -2.81 -8.75
CA PRO A 195 -14.79 -2.45 -10.00
C PRO A 195 -13.97 -3.62 -10.57
N GLU A 196 -13.89 -3.72 -11.90
CA GLU A 196 -13.26 -4.87 -12.60
C GLU A 196 -11.87 -5.24 -12.06
N TRP A 197 -11.03 -4.25 -11.76
CA TRP A 197 -9.68 -4.48 -11.27
C TRP A 197 -9.63 -5.19 -9.90
N ALA A 198 -10.67 -5.00 -9.08
CA ALA A 198 -10.76 -5.52 -7.72
C ALA A 198 -11.52 -6.85 -7.63
N LYS A 199 -12.28 -7.24 -8.67
CA LYS A 199 -13.03 -8.50 -8.68
C LYS A 199 -12.21 -9.73 -8.29
N PRO A 200 -10.96 -9.93 -8.76
CA PRO A 200 -10.16 -11.08 -8.33
C PRO A 200 -9.86 -11.09 -6.82
N ILE A 201 -9.72 -9.91 -6.21
CA ILE A 201 -9.47 -9.75 -4.78
C ILE A 201 -10.73 -10.08 -3.98
N VAL A 202 -11.89 -9.56 -4.41
CA VAL A 202 -13.19 -9.85 -3.79
C VAL A 202 -13.56 -11.32 -3.92
N ALA A 203 -13.35 -11.92 -5.09
CA ALA A 203 -13.58 -13.35 -5.30
C ALA A 203 -12.70 -14.22 -4.38
N ALA A 204 -11.42 -13.86 -4.22
CA ALA A 204 -10.54 -14.55 -3.29
C ALA A 204 -10.99 -14.39 -1.83
N ALA A 205 -11.48 -13.20 -1.45
CA ALA A 205 -12.02 -12.97 -0.11
C ALA A 205 -13.25 -13.84 0.18
N LEU A 206 -14.18 -13.92 -0.77
CA LEU A 206 -15.37 -14.77 -0.68
C LEU A 206 -15.01 -16.25 -0.56
N ALA A 207 -13.93 -16.69 -1.23
CA ALA A 207 -13.47 -18.08 -1.14
C ALA A 207 -12.84 -18.42 0.23
N VAL A 208 -12.30 -17.43 0.95
CA VAL A 208 -11.68 -17.62 2.27
C VAL A 208 -12.68 -17.41 3.42
N ALA A 209 -13.74 -16.64 3.20
CA ALA A 209 -14.76 -16.35 4.21
C ALA A 209 -15.76 -17.49 4.47
N ASN A 210 -15.64 -18.61 3.76
CA ASN A 210 -16.53 -19.80 3.87
C ASN A 210 -15.87 -20.94 4.65
#